data_AF-A0A812SGZ7-F1
#
_entry.id   AF-A0A812SGZ7-F1
#
_cell.length_a   1.000
_cell.length_b   1.000
_cell.length_c   1.000
_cell.angle_alpha   90.00
_cell.angle_beta   90.00
_cell.angle_gamma   90.00
#
_symmetry.space_group_name_H-M   'P 1'
#
loop_
_entity.id
_entity.type
_entity.pdbx_description
1 polymer ?
#
loop_
_entity_poly.entity_id
_entity_poly.type
_entity_poly.pdbx_seq_one_letter_code
_entity_poly.pdbx_strand_id
1 'polypeptide(L)'
;MGYNSWYDLECSESMNESTLRQIADAMVDTGLRDLGYNYLNLDDCWAKGRHANGTVFADPAKFPSSTLKPLADYVHSKGLRFGTYTDRGTATCAGRPGASNYEKIDAETYAEWGVDYLKEDSCNAPSDHDTAFQQYGRMRDALNATGRPILFSLCGWSAWYAPVGKSLGNSWRIGPDDTDWSGVLKNIDAMSGLDKFAGPGGWNDPCLLLSRQWTGTSRVSELQTRAQFSMWSVLAAPLLISGSILNMSTDTLTTYSNREVIAVSQDTLGIPGRRLYGSSMADGRSTTNIWGRQLSNGAASLVFLNVGPQPETLTCDHACFASMGFAATDHLKVRDLWSKQQLPDVTASTLTANLPPNGGHLMVSVQKESAQENQLLV
;
A
#
# COMPACT_ATOMS: atom_id res chain seq x y z
N MET A 1 -6.84 2.81 2.40
CA MET A 1 -5.67 3.10 3.25
C MET A 1 -5.95 2.54 4.64
N GLY A 2 -4.93 2.17 5.42
CA GLY A 2 -5.12 1.59 6.74
C GLY A 2 -3.83 1.17 7.42
N TYR A 3 -3.96 0.24 8.35
CA TYR A 3 -2.90 -0.41 9.09
C TYR A 3 -2.95 -1.93 8.84
N ASN A 4 -1.79 -2.57 8.83
CA ASN A 4 -1.65 -4.02 8.86
C ASN A 4 -0.65 -4.42 9.95
N SER A 5 -1.02 -5.43 10.74
CA SER A 5 -0.27 -5.82 11.94
C SER A 5 0.99 -6.65 11.71
N TRP A 6 1.30 -7.07 10.48
CA TRP A 6 2.41 -7.99 10.19
C TRP A 6 3.75 -7.45 10.66
N TYR A 7 4.27 -6.36 10.10
CA TYR A 7 5.54 -5.74 10.52
C TYR A 7 5.42 -4.86 11.77
N ASP A 8 4.37 -4.99 12.56
CA ASP A 8 4.29 -4.34 13.88
C ASP A 8 4.34 -5.39 14.99
N LEU A 9 3.47 -6.39 14.89
CA LEU A 9 3.22 -7.36 15.95
C LEU A 9 3.67 -8.78 15.59
N GLU A 10 3.73 -9.14 14.31
CA GLU A 10 4.04 -10.49 13.80
C GLU A 10 3.33 -11.61 14.61
N CYS A 11 4.04 -12.67 14.96
CA CYS A 11 3.51 -13.74 15.79
C CYS A 11 3.82 -13.57 17.28
N SER A 12 4.15 -12.34 17.71
CA SER A 12 4.54 -12.06 19.10
C SER A 12 3.38 -12.20 20.09
N GLU A 13 3.70 -12.13 21.38
CA GLU A 13 2.71 -12.07 22.47
C GLU A 13 1.82 -10.81 22.40
N SER A 14 2.32 -9.74 21.76
CA SER A 14 1.56 -8.50 21.58
C SER A 14 0.49 -8.62 20.49
N MET A 15 0.53 -9.66 19.65
CA MET A 15 -0.54 -9.97 18.70
C MET A 15 -1.74 -10.57 19.44
N ASN A 16 -2.58 -9.72 20.02
CA ASN A 16 -3.76 -10.09 20.80
C ASN A 16 -4.85 -9.01 20.73
N GLU A 17 -6.07 -9.35 21.19
CA GLU A 17 -7.24 -8.49 21.14
C GLU A 17 -7.04 -7.14 21.86
N SER A 18 -6.39 -7.14 23.01
CA SER A 18 -6.16 -5.91 23.80
C SER A 18 -5.28 -4.92 23.05
N THR A 19 -4.17 -5.39 22.49
CA THR A 19 -3.26 -4.53 21.70
C THR A 19 -3.95 -3.97 20.46
N LEU A 20 -4.74 -4.79 19.75
CA LEU A 20 -5.46 -4.35 18.55
C LEU A 20 -6.52 -3.29 18.86
N ARG A 21 -7.18 -3.37 20.04
CA ARG A 21 -8.07 -2.30 20.53
C ARG A 21 -7.30 -1.00 20.78
N GLN A 22 -6.13 -1.06 21.42
CA GLN A 22 -5.28 0.11 21.63
C GLN A 22 -4.81 0.72 20.32
N ILE A 23 -4.49 -0.10 19.31
CA ILE A 23 -4.13 0.39 17.97
C ILE A 23 -5.32 1.09 17.32
N ALA A 24 -6.54 0.54 17.43
CA ALA A 24 -7.75 1.18 16.93
C ALA A 24 -7.97 2.57 17.57
N ASP A 25 -7.74 2.68 18.88
CA ASP A 25 -7.79 3.96 19.59
C ASP A 25 -6.71 4.93 19.09
N ALA A 26 -5.46 4.47 18.98
CA ALA A 26 -4.36 5.29 18.51
C ALA A 26 -4.54 5.77 17.05
N MET A 27 -5.15 4.96 16.16
CA MET A 27 -5.49 5.39 14.80
C MET A 27 -6.49 6.56 14.79
N VAL A 28 -7.37 6.64 15.80
CA VAL A 28 -8.30 7.78 15.99
C VAL A 28 -7.55 8.95 16.61
N ASP A 29 -6.83 8.73 17.70
CA ASP A 29 -6.19 9.80 18.50
C ASP A 29 -5.07 10.52 17.73
N THR A 30 -4.36 9.81 16.85
CA THR A 30 -3.35 10.40 15.95
C THR A 30 -3.97 11.14 14.75
N GLY A 31 -5.28 11.04 14.54
CA GLY A 31 -5.98 11.62 13.40
C GLY A 31 -5.84 10.85 12.09
N LEU A 32 -5.15 9.70 12.08
CA LEU A 32 -4.95 8.88 10.87
C LEU A 32 -6.28 8.41 10.27
N ARG A 33 -7.25 8.01 11.10
CA ARG A 33 -8.61 7.66 10.61
C ARG A 33 -9.20 8.79 9.76
N ASP A 34 -9.13 10.02 10.25
CA ASP A 34 -9.75 11.19 9.61
C ASP A 34 -9.01 11.63 8.33
N LEU A 35 -7.82 11.08 8.08
CA LEU A 35 -7.07 11.20 6.84
C LEU A 35 -7.39 10.09 5.82
N GLY A 36 -8.24 9.11 6.19
CA GLY A 36 -8.67 8.01 5.33
C GLY A 36 -8.02 6.66 5.64
N TYR A 37 -7.16 6.56 6.66
CA TYR A 37 -6.62 5.28 7.15
C TYR A 37 -7.70 4.52 7.92
N ASN A 38 -8.64 3.92 7.20
CA ASN A 38 -9.87 3.38 7.77
C ASN A 38 -9.86 1.88 8.03
N TYR A 39 -8.86 1.14 7.55
CA TYR A 39 -8.77 -0.31 7.77
C TYR A 39 -7.78 -0.63 8.89
N LEU A 40 -8.19 -1.45 9.85
CA LEU A 40 -7.30 -2.13 10.80
C LEU A 40 -7.28 -3.61 10.44
N ASN A 41 -6.21 -4.04 9.78
CA ASN A 41 -6.06 -5.41 9.29
C ASN A 41 -5.19 -6.23 10.25
N LEU A 42 -5.79 -7.26 10.84
CA LEU A 42 -5.11 -8.32 11.57
C LEU A 42 -4.51 -9.32 10.56
N ASP A 43 -3.20 -9.52 10.65
CA ASP A 43 -2.46 -10.48 9.83
C ASP A 43 -2.40 -11.88 10.48
N ASP A 44 -1.47 -12.76 10.05
CA ASP A 44 -1.33 -14.15 10.51
C ASP A 44 -1.21 -14.29 12.06
N CYS A 45 -1.20 -15.53 12.55
CA CYS A 45 -1.02 -15.90 13.96
C CYS A 45 -2.21 -15.64 14.91
N TRP A 46 -3.38 -15.29 14.38
CA TRP A 46 -4.62 -15.15 15.16
C TRP A 46 -5.36 -16.48 15.38
N ALA A 47 -5.39 -17.36 14.36
CA ALA A 47 -6.16 -18.59 14.39
C ALA A 47 -5.46 -19.70 15.20
N LYS A 48 -6.24 -20.52 15.89
CA LYS A 48 -5.72 -21.66 16.67
C LYS A 48 -6.04 -23.02 16.06
N GLY A 49 -7.22 -23.15 15.47
CA GLY A 49 -7.70 -24.43 14.98
C GLY A 49 -9.04 -24.29 14.26
N ARG A 50 -9.63 -25.44 13.94
CA ARG A 50 -10.99 -25.56 13.42
C ARG A 50 -11.83 -26.36 14.40
N HIS A 51 -13.10 -25.99 14.53
CA HIS A 51 -14.11 -26.79 15.23
C HIS A 51 -14.45 -28.04 14.40
N ALA A 52 -15.19 -28.99 14.99
CA ALA A 52 -15.56 -30.25 14.32
C ALA A 52 -16.45 -30.05 13.07
N ASN A 53 -17.17 -28.93 12.99
CA ASN A 53 -17.96 -28.51 11.82
C ASN A 53 -17.12 -27.79 10.74
N GLY A 54 -15.80 -27.67 10.92
CA GLY A 54 -14.87 -27.04 9.98
C GLY A 54 -14.63 -25.54 10.16
N THR A 55 -15.45 -24.83 10.96
CA THR A 55 -15.28 -23.38 11.17
C THR A 55 -13.98 -23.08 11.93
N VAL A 56 -13.23 -22.09 11.47
CA VAL A 56 -12.00 -21.61 12.13
C VAL A 56 -12.34 -20.86 13.43
N PHE A 57 -11.47 -20.95 14.45
CA PHE A 57 -11.58 -20.18 15.68
C PHE A 57 -10.27 -19.50 16.07
N ALA A 58 -10.39 -18.34 16.71
CA ALA A 58 -9.27 -17.53 17.17
C ALA A 58 -8.63 -18.15 18.43
N ASP A 59 -7.33 -17.95 18.65
CA ASP A 59 -6.63 -18.46 19.83
C ASP A 59 -7.25 -17.88 21.13
N PRO A 60 -7.90 -18.71 21.98
CA PRO A 60 -8.58 -18.21 23.17
C PRO A 60 -7.65 -17.53 24.18
N ALA A 61 -6.34 -17.80 24.12
CA ALA A 61 -5.35 -17.12 24.95
C ALA A 61 -5.11 -15.66 24.49
N LYS A 62 -5.31 -15.36 23.21
CA LYS A 62 -5.11 -14.04 22.59
C LYS A 62 -6.42 -13.29 22.32
N PHE A 63 -7.49 -14.05 22.09
CA PHE A 63 -8.84 -13.59 21.75
C PHE A 63 -9.85 -14.39 22.61
N PRO A 64 -10.15 -13.95 23.85
CA PRO A 64 -10.88 -14.74 24.84
C PRO A 64 -12.27 -15.25 24.39
N SER A 65 -12.89 -14.61 23.40
CA SER A 65 -14.18 -15.07 22.85
C SER A 65 -14.05 -16.25 21.87
N SER A 66 -12.83 -16.70 21.54
CA SER A 66 -12.53 -17.66 20.46
C SER A 66 -12.98 -17.21 19.06
N THR A 67 -13.41 -15.95 18.91
CA THR A 67 -13.84 -15.35 17.65
C THR A 67 -13.19 -13.97 17.48
N LEU A 68 -13.22 -13.42 16.27
CA LEU A 68 -12.80 -12.03 16.04
C LEU A 68 -13.95 -11.02 16.16
N LYS A 69 -15.19 -11.49 16.35
CA LYS A 69 -16.38 -10.63 16.33
C LYS A 69 -16.34 -9.48 17.35
N PRO A 70 -16.01 -9.70 18.64
CA PRO A 70 -15.95 -8.60 19.61
C PRO A 70 -14.89 -7.54 19.27
N LEU A 71 -13.80 -7.94 18.62
CA LEU A 71 -12.79 -7.02 18.14
C LEU A 71 -13.31 -6.22 16.93
N ALA A 72 -13.92 -6.89 15.95
CA ALA A 72 -14.53 -6.25 14.79
C ALA A 72 -15.58 -5.20 15.22
N ASP A 73 -16.50 -5.57 16.12
CA ASP A 73 -17.53 -4.67 16.66
C ASP A 73 -16.90 -3.44 17.34
N TYR A 74 -15.78 -3.62 18.04
CA TYR A 74 -15.05 -2.50 18.64
C TYR A 74 -14.41 -1.59 17.59
N VAL A 75 -13.72 -2.16 16.62
CA VAL A 75 -13.11 -1.40 15.51
C VAL A 75 -14.19 -0.61 14.76
N HIS A 76 -15.36 -1.20 14.50
CA HIS A 76 -16.51 -0.49 13.93
C HIS A 76 -17.01 0.65 14.81
N SER A 77 -17.05 0.48 16.13
CA SER A 77 -17.43 1.54 17.08
C SER A 77 -16.51 2.76 17.04
N LYS A 78 -15.27 2.60 16.53
CA LYS A 78 -14.29 3.68 16.33
C LYS A 78 -14.40 4.34 14.94
N GLY A 79 -15.37 3.93 14.12
CA GLY A 79 -15.52 4.38 12.74
C GLY A 79 -14.47 3.80 11.79
N LEU A 80 -13.81 2.71 12.20
CA LEU A 80 -12.86 1.97 11.38
C LEU A 80 -13.53 0.73 10.78
N ARG A 81 -12.83 0.08 9.86
CA ARG A 81 -13.16 -1.19 9.21
C ARG A 81 -12.19 -2.25 9.68
N PHE A 82 -12.67 -3.47 9.93
CA PHE A 82 -11.85 -4.55 10.45
C PHE A 82 -11.45 -5.52 9.35
N GLY A 83 -10.16 -5.85 9.25
CA GLY A 83 -9.65 -6.87 8.35
C GLY A 83 -9.06 -8.06 9.07
N THR A 84 -9.12 -9.22 8.42
CA THR A 84 -8.45 -10.44 8.88
C THR A 84 -7.64 -11.09 7.77
N TYR A 85 -7.01 -12.21 8.11
CA TYR A 85 -6.05 -12.93 7.30
C TYR A 85 -6.39 -14.42 7.23
N THR A 86 -6.15 -15.00 6.06
CA THR A 86 -6.14 -16.45 5.85
C THR A 86 -5.07 -16.80 4.79
N ASP A 87 -5.00 -18.08 4.43
CA ASP A 87 -4.09 -18.59 3.41
C ASP A 87 -4.82 -19.58 2.50
N ARG A 88 -4.62 -19.53 1.18
CA ARG A 88 -5.27 -20.44 0.23
C ARG A 88 -4.81 -21.90 0.36
N GLY A 89 -3.68 -22.13 1.02
CA GLY A 89 -3.08 -23.44 1.25
C GLY A 89 -3.71 -24.20 2.41
N THR A 90 -3.06 -25.30 2.78
CA THR A 90 -3.49 -26.15 3.90
C THR A 90 -3.15 -25.55 5.27
N ALA A 91 -2.15 -24.68 5.31
CA ALA A 91 -1.74 -23.95 6.50
C ALA A 91 -1.21 -22.55 6.11
N THR A 92 -1.37 -21.58 7.00
CA THR A 92 -0.75 -20.27 6.86
C THR A 92 0.78 -20.38 6.95
N CYS A 93 1.48 -19.30 6.62
CA CYS A 93 2.93 -19.24 6.71
C CYS A 93 3.45 -19.52 8.13
N ALA A 94 2.71 -19.10 9.16
CA ALA A 94 3.01 -19.41 10.56
C ALA A 94 2.40 -20.73 11.07
N GLY A 95 1.94 -21.61 10.18
CA GLY A 95 1.43 -22.93 10.52
C GLY A 95 0.04 -22.94 11.16
N ARG A 96 -0.76 -21.89 10.96
CA ARG A 96 -2.17 -21.85 11.40
C ARG A 96 -3.06 -22.51 10.34
N PRO A 97 -4.33 -22.86 10.65
CA PRO A 97 -5.21 -23.48 9.66
C PRO A 97 -5.37 -22.60 8.41
N GLY A 98 -5.09 -23.15 7.22
CA GLY A 98 -5.37 -22.50 5.93
C GLY A 98 -6.78 -22.81 5.43
N ALA A 99 -7.23 -22.09 4.41
CA ALA A 99 -8.58 -22.11 3.85
C ALA A 99 -8.81 -23.16 2.75
N SER A 100 -7.79 -23.93 2.35
CA SER A 100 -7.93 -24.96 1.32
C SER A 100 -9.05 -25.96 1.65
N ASN A 101 -10.10 -26.01 0.82
CA ASN A 101 -11.34 -26.78 0.99
C ASN A 101 -12.30 -26.27 2.09
N TYR A 102 -12.02 -25.11 2.68
CA TYR A 102 -12.85 -24.45 3.68
C TYR A 102 -13.33 -23.07 3.21
N GLU A 103 -13.06 -22.68 1.96
CA GLU A 103 -13.25 -21.32 1.46
C GLU A 103 -14.68 -20.80 1.73
N LYS A 104 -15.69 -21.65 1.52
CA LYS A 104 -17.10 -21.30 1.79
C LYS A 104 -17.37 -21.09 3.29
N ILE A 105 -16.94 -22.02 4.13
CA ILE A 105 -17.18 -21.97 5.58
C ILE A 105 -16.43 -20.79 6.21
N ASP A 106 -15.21 -20.53 5.74
CA ASP A 106 -14.39 -19.43 6.23
C ASP A 106 -14.97 -18.08 5.80
N ALA A 107 -15.41 -17.93 4.55
CA ALA A 107 -16.09 -16.72 4.10
C ALA A 107 -17.36 -16.42 4.90
N GLU A 108 -18.22 -17.43 5.15
CA GLU A 108 -19.41 -17.31 6.00
C GLU A 108 -19.02 -16.88 7.43
N THR A 109 -18.00 -17.52 8.02
CA THR A 109 -17.48 -17.18 9.36
C THR A 109 -16.99 -15.73 9.42
N TYR A 110 -16.21 -15.27 8.43
CA TYR A 110 -15.71 -13.90 8.38
C TYR A 110 -16.82 -12.87 8.22
N ALA A 111 -17.82 -13.17 7.37
CA ALA A 111 -18.98 -12.30 7.21
C ALA A 111 -19.82 -12.20 8.49
N GLU A 112 -20.03 -13.31 9.20
CA GLU A 112 -20.72 -13.35 10.50
C GLU A 112 -19.98 -12.55 11.58
N TRP A 113 -18.64 -12.60 11.58
CA TRP A 113 -17.82 -11.79 12.49
C TRP A 113 -17.76 -10.31 12.13
N GLY A 114 -18.28 -9.91 10.96
CA GLY A 114 -18.28 -8.51 10.53
C GLY A 114 -16.96 -8.05 9.90
N VAL A 115 -16.17 -8.97 9.34
CA VAL A 115 -14.94 -8.61 8.61
C VAL A 115 -15.27 -7.75 7.38
N ASP A 116 -14.45 -6.74 7.10
CA ASP A 116 -14.57 -5.82 5.95
C ASP A 116 -13.42 -5.97 4.94
N TYR A 117 -12.36 -6.70 5.31
CA TYR A 117 -11.16 -6.91 4.50
C TYR A 117 -10.61 -8.32 4.77
N LEU A 118 -10.30 -9.08 3.72
CA LEU A 118 -9.59 -10.35 3.83
C LEU A 118 -8.28 -10.29 3.03
N LYS A 119 -7.15 -10.51 3.71
CA LYS A 119 -5.88 -10.87 3.06
C LYS A 119 -5.83 -12.41 2.95
N GLU A 120 -5.67 -12.96 1.75
CA GLU A 120 -5.48 -14.40 1.55
C GLU A 120 -4.09 -14.67 0.98
N ASP A 121 -3.27 -15.38 1.77
CA ASP A 121 -1.89 -15.71 1.47
C ASP A 121 -1.72 -17.00 0.66
N SER A 122 -0.48 -17.39 0.39
CA SER A 122 -0.12 -18.44 -0.57
C SER A 122 0.83 -19.53 -0.03
N CYS A 123 1.08 -19.61 1.28
CA CYS A 123 1.92 -20.65 1.85
C CYS A 123 1.25 -22.04 1.78
N ASN A 124 2.05 -23.11 1.80
CA ASN A 124 1.56 -24.49 1.84
C ASN A 124 0.50 -24.82 0.75
N ALA A 125 0.65 -24.20 -0.43
CA ALA A 125 -0.22 -24.36 -1.58
C ALA A 125 0.60 -24.66 -2.85
N PRO A 126 0.01 -25.29 -3.88
CA PRO A 126 0.67 -25.45 -5.17
C PRO A 126 1.15 -24.10 -5.74
N SER A 127 2.32 -24.10 -6.37
CA SER A 127 2.97 -22.90 -6.90
C SER A 127 2.57 -22.55 -8.33
N ASP A 128 1.80 -23.41 -9.01
CA ASP A 128 1.35 -23.17 -10.37
C ASP A 128 0.24 -22.11 -10.43
N HIS A 129 0.22 -21.38 -11.54
CA HIS A 129 -0.66 -20.22 -11.69
C HIS A 129 -2.14 -20.60 -11.76
N ASP A 130 -2.46 -21.65 -12.51
CA ASP A 130 -3.86 -22.05 -12.73
C ASP A 130 -4.52 -22.49 -11.43
N THR A 131 -3.83 -23.27 -10.60
CA THR A 131 -4.33 -23.68 -9.30
C THR A 131 -4.49 -22.50 -8.35
N ALA A 132 -3.51 -21.58 -8.31
CA ALA A 132 -3.61 -20.37 -7.50
C ALA A 132 -4.81 -19.51 -7.88
N PHE A 133 -5.04 -19.27 -9.19
CA PHE A 133 -6.18 -18.50 -9.66
C PHE A 133 -7.52 -19.17 -9.34
N GLN A 134 -7.60 -20.50 -9.46
CA GLN A 134 -8.80 -21.24 -9.06
C GLN A 134 -9.07 -21.14 -7.56
N GLN A 135 -8.04 -21.24 -6.72
CA GLN A 135 -8.15 -21.11 -5.27
C GLN A 135 -8.63 -19.72 -4.86
N TYR A 136 -7.95 -18.67 -5.32
CA TYR A 136 -8.38 -17.29 -5.10
C TYR A 136 -9.80 -17.03 -5.63
N GLY A 137 -10.14 -17.62 -6.79
CA GLY A 137 -11.48 -17.55 -7.37
C GLY A 137 -12.56 -18.18 -6.48
N ARG A 138 -12.29 -19.31 -5.83
CA ARG A 138 -13.22 -19.94 -4.89
C ARG A 138 -13.47 -19.07 -3.67
N MET A 139 -12.42 -18.48 -3.09
CA MET A 139 -12.57 -17.55 -1.97
C MET A 139 -13.34 -16.29 -2.39
N ARG A 140 -13.02 -15.69 -3.54
CA ARG A 140 -13.78 -14.57 -4.11
C ARG A 140 -15.28 -14.88 -4.22
N ASP A 141 -15.62 -16.03 -4.81
CA ASP A 141 -17.02 -16.42 -5.03
C ASP A 141 -17.73 -16.72 -3.71
N ALA A 142 -17.03 -17.34 -2.76
CA ALA A 142 -17.53 -17.56 -1.41
C ALA A 142 -17.81 -16.24 -0.66
N LEU A 143 -16.88 -15.29 -0.69
CA LEU A 143 -17.06 -13.95 -0.10
C LEU A 143 -18.27 -13.24 -0.69
N ASN A 144 -18.40 -13.23 -2.03
CA ASN A 144 -19.55 -12.64 -2.71
C ASN A 144 -20.88 -13.30 -2.29
N ALA A 145 -20.90 -14.63 -2.13
CA ALA A 145 -22.10 -15.37 -1.74
C ALA A 145 -22.61 -15.03 -0.33
N THR A 146 -21.77 -14.47 0.54
CA THR A 146 -22.19 -14.01 1.88
C THR A 146 -23.08 -12.78 1.85
N GLY A 147 -23.06 -12.00 0.75
CA GLY A 147 -23.76 -10.72 0.63
C GLY A 147 -23.14 -9.56 1.40
N ARG A 148 -22.06 -9.79 2.19
CA ARG A 148 -21.31 -8.74 2.87
C ARG A 148 -20.19 -8.22 1.94
N PRO A 149 -20.07 -6.90 1.72
CA PRO A 149 -18.93 -6.34 1.00
C PRO A 149 -17.64 -6.52 1.82
N ILE A 150 -16.72 -7.36 1.33
CA ILE A 150 -15.41 -7.61 1.93
C ILE A 150 -14.34 -7.30 0.89
N LEU A 151 -13.42 -6.39 1.19
CA LEU A 151 -12.28 -6.11 0.32
C LEU A 151 -11.38 -7.33 0.27
N PHE A 152 -11.10 -7.85 -0.91
CA PHE A 152 -10.31 -9.07 -1.06
C PHE A 152 -8.91 -8.79 -1.60
N SER A 153 -7.89 -9.13 -0.81
CA SER A 153 -6.48 -8.87 -1.09
C SER A 153 -5.72 -10.18 -1.28
N LEU A 154 -5.28 -10.44 -2.51
CA LEU A 154 -4.49 -11.62 -2.85
C LEU A 154 -3.03 -11.40 -2.44
N CYS A 155 -2.48 -12.30 -1.64
CA CYS A 155 -1.10 -12.26 -1.20
C CYS A 155 -0.29 -13.39 -1.86
N GLY A 156 -0.04 -13.23 -3.17
CA GLY A 156 0.66 -14.22 -3.99
C GLY A 156 2.13 -13.92 -4.32
N TRP A 157 2.65 -12.78 -3.86
CA TRP A 157 4.05 -12.35 -3.97
C TRP A 157 4.66 -12.33 -5.38
N SER A 158 3.86 -12.05 -6.41
CA SER A 158 4.40 -12.08 -7.77
C SER A 158 3.69 -11.18 -8.77
N ALA A 159 4.46 -10.65 -9.72
CA ALA A 159 3.94 -9.78 -10.76
C ALA A 159 2.99 -10.50 -11.74
N TRP A 160 3.03 -11.83 -11.85
CA TRP A 160 2.15 -12.58 -12.75
C TRP A 160 0.68 -12.60 -12.31
N TYR A 161 0.35 -12.13 -11.10
CA TYR A 161 -1.03 -11.87 -10.71
C TYR A 161 -1.61 -10.64 -11.40
N ALA A 162 -0.79 -9.67 -11.81
CA ALA A 162 -1.28 -8.39 -12.32
C ALA A 162 -2.24 -8.52 -13.52
N PRO A 163 -1.96 -9.33 -14.55
CA PRO A 163 -2.87 -9.49 -15.69
C PRO A 163 -4.28 -9.98 -15.35
N VAL A 164 -4.46 -10.71 -14.25
CA VAL A 164 -5.76 -11.31 -13.87
C VAL A 164 -6.30 -10.79 -12.54
N GLY A 165 -5.52 -10.06 -11.77
CA GLY A 165 -5.80 -9.73 -10.37
C GLY A 165 -7.14 -9.04 -10.17
N LYS A 166 -7.51 -8.12 -11.08
CA LYS A 166 -8.80 -7.41 -11.04
C LYS A 166 -10.02 -8.34 -11.19
N SER A 167 -9.84 -9.49 -11.83
CA SER A 167 -10.90 -10.50 -11.92
C SER A 167 -11.03 -11.33 -10.65
N LEU A 168 -9.99 -11.39 -9.82
CA LEU A 168 -9.93 -12.23 -8.64
C LEU A 168 -10.20 -11.47 -7.35
N GLY A 169 -9.78 -10.21 -7.24
CA GLY A 169 -9.97 -9.41 -6.02
C GLY A 169 -9.73 -7.92 -6.23
N ASN A 170 -9.51 -7.21 -5.13
CA ASN A 170 -9.38 -5.75 -5.08
C ASN A 170 -7.94 -5.27 -4.96
N SER A 171 -7.03 -6.14 -4.52
CA SER A 171 -5.59 -5.91 -4.59
C SER A 171 -4.83 -7.22 -4.72
N TRP A 172 -3.62 -7.20 -5.26
CA TRP A 172 -2.78 -8.39 -5.41
C TRP A 172 -1.30 -8.05 -5.20
N ARG A 173 -0.65 -8.81 -4.29
CA ARG A 173 0.77 -8.67 -3.96
C ARG A 173 1.65 -9.00 -5.17
N ILE A 174 2.37 -7.99 -5.67
CA ILE A 174 3.24 -8.12 -6.86
C ILE A 174 4.69 -8.47 -6.53
N GLY A 175 5.08 -8.39 -5.26
CA GLY A 175 6.45 -8.61 -4.82
C GLY A 175 6.53 -9.23 -3.43
N PRO A 176 7.76 -9.61 -3.02
CA PRO A 176 8.02 -10.27 -1.74
C PRO A 176 7.74 -9.35 -0.55
N ASP A 177 7.83 -9.92 0.64
CA ASP A 177 7.86 -9.17 1.89
C ASP A 177 9.10 -8.24 1.92
N ASP A 178 8.91 -6.98 2.32
CA ASP A 178 9.98 -5.99 2.48
C ASP A 178 10.30 -5.76 3.97
N THR A 179 11.51 -6.13 4.39
CA THR A 179 11.94 -5.94 5.79
C THR A 179 12.95 -4.80 5.97
N ASP A 180 13.44 -4.24 4.87
CA ASP A 180 14.46 -3.19 4.84
C ASP A 180 14.34 -2.35 3.56
N TRP A 181 15.23 -1.36 3.42
CA TRP A 181 15.26 -0.50 2.24
C TRP A 181 15.48 -1.28 0.93
N SER A 182 16.26 -2.37 0.94
CA SER A 182 16.50 -3.19 -0.25
C SER A 182 15.21 -3.88 -0.72
N GLY A 183 14.41 -4.38 0.21
CA GLY A 183 13.08 -4.92 -0.04
C GLY A 183 12.14 -3.88 -0.68
N VAL A 184 12.12 -2.66 -0.14
CA VAL A 184 11.34 -1.55 -0.70
C VAL A 184 11.73 -1.27 -2.15
N LEU A 185 13.03 -1.23 -2.47
CA LEU A 185 13.50 -1.01 -3.84
C LEU A 185 13.09 -2.14 -4.79
N LYS A 186 13.16 -3.40 -4.35
CA LYS A 186 12.68 -4.56 -5.13
C LYS A 186 11.19 -4.42 -5.47
N ASN A 187 10.39 -3.98 -4.50
CA ASN A 187 8.95 -3.82 -4.68
C ASN A 187 8.61 -2.61 -5.58
N ILE A 188 9.37 -1.51 -5.49
CA ILE A 188 9.27 -0.40 -6.46
C ILE A 188 9.57 -0.88 -7.88
N ASP A 189 10.64 -1.65 -8.06
CA ASP A 189 11.03 -2.15 -9.38
C ASP A 189 10.04 -3.17 -9.95
N ALA A 190 9.44 -4.00 -9.10
CA ALA A 190 8.42 -4.96 -9.50
C ALA A 190 7.16 -4.29 -10.07
N MET A 191 6.86 -3.04 -9.67
CA MET A 191 5.73 -2.26 -10.21
C MET A 191 5.95 -1.78 -11.66
N SER A 192 7.18 -1.80 -12.15
CA SER A 192 7.51 -1.29 -13.48
C SER A 192 6.79 -2.05 -14.59
N GLY A 193 5.94 -1.35 -15.34
CA GLY A 193 5.19 -1.92 -16.46
C GLY A 193 3.91 -2.66 -16.06
N LEU A 194 3.55 -2.63 -14.77
CA LEU A 194 2.29 -3.19 -14.25
C LEU A 194 1.17 -2.14 -14.16
N ASP A 195 1.45 -0.88 -14.48
CA ASP A 195 0.53 0.26 -14.43
C ASP A 195 -0.78 0.01 -15.21
N LYS A 196 -0.67 -0.65 -16.37
CA LYS A 196 -1.82 -1.01 -17.22
C LYS A 196 -2.81 -2.01 -16.62
N PHE A 197 -2.47 -2.67 -15.51
CA PHE A 197 -3.28 -3.72 -14.90
C PHE A 197 -4.07 -3.27 -13.67
N ALA A 198 -3.81 -2.06 -13.16
CA ALA A 198 -4.46 -1.54 -11.97
C ALA A 198 -5.29 -0.29 -12.28
N GLY A 199 -6.28 -0.05 -11.42
CA GLY A 199 -7.18 1.10 -11.47
C GLY A 199 -8.39 0.92 -10.56
N PRO A 200 -9.43 1.77 -10.66
CA PRO A 200 -10.58 1.68 -9.78
C PRO A 200 -11.15 0.26 -9.68
N GLY A 201 -11.20 -0.25 -8.45
CA GLY A 201 -11.67 -1.60 -8.09
C GLY A 201 -10.59 -2.69 -7.98
N GLY A 202 -9.36 -2.46 -8.44
CA GLY A 202 -8.28 -3.46 -8.43
C GLY A 202 -6.87 -2.85 -8.51
N TRP A 203 -6.02 -3.11 -7.52
CA TRP A 203 -4.72 -2.44 -7.37
C TRP A 203 -3.54 -3.41 -7.27
N ASN A 204 -2.43 -3.08 -7.93
CA ASN A 204 -1.15 -3.73 -7.64
C ASN A 204 -0.71 -3.37 -6.22
N ASP A 205 -0.30 -4.36 -5.43
CA ASP A 205 0.14 -4.19 -4.04
C ASP A 205 1.65 -4.50 -3.91
N PRO A 206 2.52 -3.48 -3.86
CA PRO A 206 3.95 -3.62 -3.65
C PRO A 206 4.34 -3.90 -2.18
N CYS A 207 3.42 -4.40 -1.34
CA CYS A 207 3.58 -4.64 0.09
C CYS A 207 3.35 -3.40 0.97
N LEU A 208 3.69 -3.53 2.25
CA LEU A 208 3.26 -2.62 3.32
C LEU A 208 4.21 -1.42 3.44
N LEU A 209 3.72 -0.31 4.00
CA LEU A 209 4.56 0.84 4.32
C LEU A 209 5.38 0.56 5.57
N LEU A 210 6.70 0.57 5.44
CA LEU A 210 7.62 0.36 6.55
C LEU A 210 7.75 1.64 7.37
N SER A 211 7.65 1.51 8.69
CA SER A 211 8.10 2.57 9.59
C SER A 211 9.56 2.36 9.99
N ARG A 212 10.15 3.42 10.56
CA ARG A 212 11.50 3.33 11.12
C ARG A 212 11.61 2.19 12.14
N GLN A 213 10.62 2.01 13.00
CA GLN A 213 10.68 1.08 14.13
C GLN A 213 9.97 -0.24 13.86
N TRP A 214 10.69 -1.34 14.09
CA TRP A 214 10.15 -2.69 14.15
C TRP A 214 10.77 -3.45 15.31
N THR A 215 9.96 -3.98 16.23
CA THR A 215 10.38 -4.84 17.37
C THR A 215 11.81 -4.58 17.88
N GLY A 216 12.10 -3.35 18.30
CA GLY A 216 13.39 -2.96 18.90
C GLY A 216 14.55 -2.63 17.93
N THR A 217 14.34 -2.60 16.61
CA THR A 217 15.37 -2.26 15.60
C THR A 217 14.86 -1.30 14.52
N SER A 218 15.78 -0.58 13.87
CA SER A 218 15.47 0.38 12.80
C SER A 218 15.52 -0.31 11.43
N ARG A 219 14.41 -0.35 10.67
CA ARG A 219 14.36 -0.95 9.31
C ARG A 219 14.80 0.00 8.21
N VAL A 220 14.32 1.24 8.30
CA VAL A 220 14.53 2.31 7.34
C VAL A 220 14.83 3.63 8.06
N SER A 221 15.45 4.58 7.36
CA SER A 221 15.58 5.96 7.85
C SER A 221 14.28 6.74 7.65
N GLU A 222 14.07 7.86 8.36
CA GLU A 222 12.90 8.72 8.13
C GLU A 222 12.84 9.26 6.68
N LEU A 223 14.02 9.52 6.09
CA LEU A 223 14.14 9.92 4.69
C LEU A 223 13.63 8.81 3.75
N GLN A 224 13.95 7.56 4.04
CA GLN A 224 13.51 6.38 3.29
C GLN A 224 12.02 6.08 3.50
N THR A 225 11.49 6.21 4.72
CA THR A 225 10.05 6.11 5.01
C THR A 225 9.27 7.10 4.14
N ARG A 226 9.75 8.34 4.07
CA ARG A 226 9.14 9.41 3.25
C ARG A 226 9.26 9.14 1.75
N ALA A 227 10.41 8.62 1.30
CA ALA A 227 10.60 8.20 -0.08
C ALA A 227 9.65 7.07 -0.46
N GLN A 228 9.51 6.04 0.39
CA GLN A 228 8.56 4.95 0.21
C GLN A 228 7.12 5.47 0.09
N PHE A 229 6.72 6.37 1.00
CA PHE A 229 5.37 6.96 0.96
C PHE A 229 5.08 7.72 -0.33
N SER A 230 6.07 8.48 -0.83
CA SER A 230 5.99 9.16 -2.12
C SER A 230 5.83 8.17 -3.27
N MET A 231 6.62 7.10 -3.25
CA MET A 231 6.59 6.03 -4.25
C MET A 231 5.25 5.28 -4.25
N TRP A 232 4.77 4.82 -3.09
CA TRP A 232 3.47 4.15 -3.01
C TRP A 232 2.33 5.06 -3.49
N SER A 233 2.41 6.36 -3.21
CA SER A 233 1.41 7.33 -3.65
C SER A 233 1.40 7.53 -5.17
N VAL A 234 2.57 7.73 -5.79
CA VAL A 234 2.67 7.86 -7.25
C VAL A 234 2.35 6.55 -7.96
N LEU A 235 2.58 5.39 -7.32
CA LEU A 235 2.29 4.07 -7.87
C LEU A 235 0.82 3.63 -7.70
N ALA A 236 -0.03 4.46 -7.08
CA ALA A 236 -1.41 4.11 -6.73
C ALA A 236 -1.52 2.81 -5.91
N ALA A 237 -0.54 2.56 -5.04
CA ALA A 237 -0.50 1.38 -4.20
C ALA A 237 -1.41 1.53 -2.96
N PRO A 238 -1.88 0.42 -2.36
CA PRO A 238 -2.51 0.45 -1.04
C PRO A 238 -1.57 1.09 0.00
N LEU A 239 -2.01 2.18 0.65
CA LEU A 239 -1.29 2.77 1.78
C LEU A 239 -1.69 2.03 3.07
N LEU A 240 -1.00 0.91 3.35
CA LEU A 240 -1.17 0.11 4.56
C LEU A 240 0.07 0.28 5.44
N ILE A 241 -0.05 1.04 6.54
CA ILE A 241 1.02 1.23 7.51
C ILE A 241 1.28 -0.09 8.24
N SER A 242 2.53 -0.54 8.27
CA SER A 242 2.95 -1.69 9.08
C SER A 242 4.20 -1.34 9.87
N GLY A 243 3.94 -0.79 11.05
CA GLY A 243 4.91 -0.36 12.03
C GLY A 243 4.16 0.22 13.23
N SER A 244 4.84 0.38 14.37
CA SER A 244 4.16 0.68 15.63
C SER A 244 3.37 1.99 15.60
N ILE A 245 2.04 1.87 15.56
CA ILE A 245 1.11 3.01 15.71
C ILE A 245 1.17 3.54 17.14
N LEU A 246 1.28 2.64 18.12
CA LEU A 246 1.31 2.99 19.55
C LEU A 246 2.55 3.80 19.94
N ASN A 247 3.66 3.62 19.23
CA ASN A 247 4.93 4.28 19.50
C ASN A 247 5.47 5.04 18.27
N MET A 248 4.57 5.57 17.44
CA MET A 248 4.95 6.27 16.22
C MET A 248 5.71 7.56 16.54
N SER A 249 6.85 7.80 15.86
CA SER A 249 7.58 9.06 15.98
C SER A 249 6.78 10.21 15.34
N THR A 250 7.01 11.44 15.79
CA THR A 250 6.43 12.64 15.16
C THR A 250 6.80 12.74 13.67
N ASP A 251 8.02 12.34 13.31
CA ASP A 251 8.49 12.37 11.91
C ASP A 251 7.77 11.35 11.02
N THR A 252 7.55 10.13 11.54
CA THR A 252 6.77 9.10 10.84
C THR A 252 5.30 9.51 10.74
N LEU A 253 4.70 10.07 11.81
CA LEU A 253 3.33 10.58 11.76
C LEU A 253 3.19 11.73 10.76
N THR A 254 4.16 12.66 10.71
CA THR A 254 4.19 13.75 9.73
C THR A 254 4.24 13.21 8.30
N THR A 255 5.00 12.14 8.08
CA THR A 255 5.07 11.46 6.78
C THR A 255 3.71 10.90 6.38
N TYR A 256 3.09 10.08 7.23
CA TYR A 256 1.80 9.46 6.94
C TYR A 256 0.61 10.42 7.03
N SER A 257 0.80 11.62 7.59
CA SER A 257 -0.25 12.63 7.70
C SER A 257 -0.24 13.67 6.56
N ASN A 258 0.65 13.51 5.58
CA ASN A 258 0.79 14.48 4.49
C ASN A 258 -0.41 14.41 3.53
N ARG A 259 -1.37 15.33 3.71
CA ARG A 259 -2.61 15.43 2.92
C ARG A 259 -2.41 15.57 1.41
N GLU A 260 -1.36 16.26 0.96
CA GLU A 260 -1.14 16.46 -0.49
C GLU A 260 -0.58 15.20 -1.16
N VAL A 261 0.29 14.47 -0.46
CA VAL A 261 0.79 13.17 -0.94
C VAL A 261 -0.32 12.12 -0.91
N ILE A 262 -1.16 12.12 0.14
CA ILE A 262 -2.37 11.30 0.20
C ILE A 262 -3.31 11.63 -0.97
N ALA A 263 -3.51 12.91 -1.29
CA ALA A 263 -4.37 13.32 -2.41
C ALA A 263 -3.86 12.76 -3.75
N VAL A 264 -2.54 12.69 -3.97
CA VAL A 264 -1.98 12.00 -5.15
C VAL A 264 -2.32 10.52 -5.13
N SER A 265 -2.14 9.83 -4.00
CA SER A 265 -2.52 8.41 -3.87
C SER A 265 -3.99 8.18 -4.21
N GLN A 266 -4.87 8.99 -3.62
CA GLN A 266 -6.33 8.88 -3.67
C GLN A 266 -6.97 9.58 -4.89
N ASP A 267 -6.17 10.02 -5.87
CA ASP A 267 -6.68 10.67 -7.07
C ASP A 267 -7.68 9.77 -7.82
N THR A 268 -8.82 10.36 -8.18
CA THR A 268 -9.99 9.65 -8.71
C THR A 268 -9.81 9.10 -10.13
N LEU A 269 -8.84 9.62 -10.89
CA LEU A 269 -8.51 9.04 -12.20
C LEU A 269 -7.98 7.61 -12.03
N GLY A 270 -7.34 7.32 -10.90
CA GLY A 270 -6.93 5.98 -10.52
C GLY A 270 -5.92 5.33 -11.46
N ILE A 271 -5.22 6.10 -12.29
CA ILE A 271 -4.16 5.60 -13.17
C ILE A 271 -2.88 5.46 -12.33
N PRO A 272 -2.29 4.26 -12.20
CA PRO A 272 -1.00 4.09 -11.54
C PRO A 272 0.13 4.81 -12.26
N GLY A 273 1.13 5.25 -11.50
CA GLY A 273 2.34 5.82 -12.06
C GLY A 273 3.25 4.79 -12.73
N ARG A 274 4.15 5.30 -13.57
CA ARG A 274 5.15 4.51 -14.31
C ARG A 274 6.52 5.15 -14.23
N ARG A 275 7.56 4.35 -14.47
CA ARG A 275 8.94 4.82 -14.54
C ARG A 275 9.16 5.59 -15.84
N LEU A 276 9.69 6.81 -15.72
CA LEU A 276 9.96 7.74 -16.81
C LEU A 276 11.45 7.85 -17.13
N TYR A 277 12.31 7.63 -16.13
CA TYR A 277 13.75 7.69 -16.26
C TYR A 277 14.43 6.66 -15.34
N GLY A 278 15.60 6.19 -15.79
CA GLY A 278 16.41 5.22 -15.08
C GLY A 278 16.00 3.78 -15.36
N SER A 279 16.62 2.86 -14.62
CA SER A 279 16.35 1.42 -14.70
C SER A 279 16.26 0.84 -13.29
N SER A 280 16.31 -0.49 -13.17
CA SER A 280 16.23 -1.19 -11.89
C SER A 280 17.22 -0.64 -10.86
N MET A 281 16.70 -0.31 -9.69
CA MET A 281 17.46 0.14 -8.52
C MET A 281 17.84 -1.04 -7.62
N ALA A 282 17.02 -2.08 -7.59
CA ALA A 282 17.21 -3.27 -6.77
C ALA A 282 18.40 -4.12 -7.21
N ASP A 283 18.74 -4.13 -8.50
CA ASP A 283 19.93 -4.83 -9.03
C ASP A 283 21.14 -3.90 -9.28
N GLY A 284 21.02 -2.62 -8.90
CA GLY A 284 22.10 -1.64 -9.01
C GLY A 284 22.38 -1.11 -10.42
N ARG A 285 21.57 -1.46 -11.44
CA ARG A 285 21.70 -0.86 -12.79
C ARG A 285 21.45 0.65 -12.79
N SER A 286 20.72 1.15 -11.80
CA SER A 286 20.50 2.57 -11.59
C SER A 286 20.51 2.91 -10.10
N THR A 287 21.05 4.07 -9.76
CA THR A 287 20.96 4.65 -8.41
C THR A 287 19.87 5.72 -8.32
N THR A 288 19.26 6.10 -9.45
CA THR A 288 18.36 7.25 -9.53
C THR A 288 17.24 7.01 -10.54
N ASN A 289 16.01 7.36 -10.18
CA ASN A 289 14.84 7.14 -11.03
C ASN A 289 13.93 8.38 -11.03
N ILE A 290 13.14 8.54 -12.10
CA ILE A 290 11.97 9.42 -12.12
C ILE A 290 10.74 8.56 -12.39
N TRP A 291 9.72 8.70 -11.55
CA TRP A 291 8.41 8.08 -11.72
C TRP A 291 7.36 9.18 -11.88
N GLY A 292 6.32 8.91 -12.66
CA GLY A 292 5.25 9.88 -12.89
C GLY A 292 3.88 9.22 -13.00
N ARG A 293 2.88 9.94 -12.51
CA ARG A 293 1.46 9.56 -12.51
C ARG A 293 0.62 10.70 -13.04
N GLN A 294 -0.24 10.41 -14.01
CA GLN A 294 -1.29 11.34 -14.42
C GLN A 294 -2.38 11.40 -13.35
N LEU A 295 -2.87 12.61 -13.09
CA LEU A 295 -3.90 12.90 -12.10
C LEU A 295 -5.16 13.44 -12.81
N SER A 296 -6.24 13.52 -12.05
CA SER A 296 -7.44 14.23 -12.48
C SER A 296 -7.13 15.69 -12.86
N ASN A 297 -8.02 16.30 -13.66
CA ASN A 297 -7.91 17.69 -14.14
C ASN A 297 -6.68 17.99 -15.02
N GLY A 298 -6.04 16.97 -15.61
CA GLY A 298 -4.90 17.13 -16.51
C GLY A 298 -3.60 17.50 -15.81
N ALA A 299 -3.52 17.31 -14.48
CA ALA A 299 -2.28 17.43 -13.72
C ALA A 299 -1.48 16.12 -13.76
N ALA A 300 -0.24 16.15 -13.28
CA ALA A 300 0.55 14.97 -13.00
C ALA A 300 1.32 15.12 -11.68
N SER A 301 1.75 14.00 -11.09
CA SER A 301 2.75 14.00 -10.02
C SER A 301 4.01 13.30 -10.51
N LEU A 302 5.16 13.86 -10.15
CA LEU A 302 6.48 13.30 -10.43
C LEU A 302 7.21 13.03 -9.11
N VAL A 303 7.89 11.90 -9.03
CA VAL A 303 8.81 11.54 -7.95
C VAL A 303 10.19 11.34 -8.53
N PHE A 304 11.13 12.19 -8.12
CA PHE A 304 12.55 12.03 -8.36
C PHE A 304 13.13 11.30 -7.15
N LEU A 305 13.91 10.25 -7.38
CA LEU A 305 14.44 9.40 -6.30
C LEU A 305 15.93 9.14 -6.52
N ASN A 306 16.71 9.28 -5.46
CA ASN A 306 18.12 8.92 -5.37
C ASN A 306 18.34 7.92 -4.24
N VAL A 307 18.70 6.69 -4.61
CA VAL A 307 19.01 5.60 -3.67
C VAL A 307 20.51 5.41 -3.50
N GLY A 308 21.33 6.09 -4.31
CA GLY A 308 22.77 5.97 -4.33
C GLY A 308 23.45 6.60 -3.11
N PRO A 309 24.73 6.31 -2.90
CA PRO A 309 25.48 6.79 -1.74
C PRO A 309 25.96 8.24 -1.87
N GLN A 310 25.80 8.87 -3.05
CA GLN A 310 26.21 10.24 -3.33
C GLN A 310 25.00 11.13 -3.64
N PRO A 311 25.09 12.45 -3.39
CA PRO A 311 24.11 13.39 -3.92
C PRO A 311 24.06 13.32 -5.44
N GLU A 312 22.87 13.43 -6.03
CA GLU A 312 22.66 13.32 -7.47
C GLU A 312 21.73 14.41 -7.99
N THR A 313 21.92 14.79 -9.25
CA THR A 313 21.05 15.74 -9.95
C THR A 313 20.27 15.01 -11.03
N LEU A 314 18.94 15.06 -10.94
CA LEU A 314 18.05 14.43 -11.92
C LEU A 314 17.27 15.49 -12.67
N THR A 315 17.07 15.28 -13.97
CA THR A 315 16.28 16.18 -14.81
C THR A 315 15.17 15.41 -15.51
N CYS A 316 13.92 15.86 -15.36
CA CYS A 316 12.81 15.46 -16.21
C CYS A 316 12.82 16.37 -17.43
N ASP A 317 13.21 15.82 -18.57
CA ASP A 317 13.27 16.54 -19.84
C ASP A 317 11.93 16.52 -20.59
N HIS A 318 11.93 17.03 -21.82
CA HIS A 318 10.75 16.99 -22.69
C HIS A 318 10.15 15.57 -22.86
N ALA A 319 10.97 14.51 -22.99
CA ALA A 319 10.45 13.16 -23.19
C ALA A 319 9.76 12.64 -21.92
N CYS A 320 10.33 12.95 -20.75
CA CYS A 320 9.73 12.69 -19.45
C CYS A 320 8.37 13.41 -19.30
N PHE A 321 8.27 14.69 -19.65
CA PHE A 321 7.01 15.44 -19.61
C PHE A 321 5.98 15.00 -20.66
N ALA A 322 6.42 14.70 -21.89
CA ALA A 322 5.57 14.18 -22.96
C ALA A 322 4.91 12.86 -22.54
N SER A 323 5.62 12.03 -21.77
CA SER A 323 5.06 10.81 -21.19
C SER A 323 3.93 11.08 -20.18
N MET A 324 3.84 12.28 -19.61
CA MET A 324 2.72 12.69 -18.75
C MET A 324 1.63 13.46 -19.49
N GLY A 325 1.77 13.65 -20.80
CA GLY A 325 0.79 14.34 -21.63
C GLY A 325 1.00 15.84 -21.78
N PHE A 326 2.17 16.36 -21.43
CA PHE A 326 2.52 17.78 -21.62
C PHE A 326 3.34 17.99 -22.89
N ALA A 327 3.01 19.00 -23.68
CA ALA A 327 3.82 19.43 -24.82
C ALA A 327 5.00 20.28 -24.33
N ALA A 328 6.14 20.25 -25.01
CA ALA A 328 7.36 20.98 -24.60
C ALA A 328 7.14 22.48 -24.34
N THR A 329 6.15 23.08 -25.01
CA THR A 329 5.78 24.50 -24.93
C THR A 329 4.78 24.81 -23.82
N ASP A 330 4.26 23.80 -23.11
CA ASP A 330 3.34 24.02 -22.01
C ASP A 330 4.07 24.67 -20.83
N HIS A 331 3.48 25.72 -20.29
CA HIS A 331 3.91 26.35 -19.05
C HIS A 331 3.25 25.63 -17.88
N LEU A 332 4.05 25.19 -16.92
CA LEU A 332 3.63 24.35 -15.81
C LEU A 332 3.90 25.04 -14.48
N LYS A 333 2.87 25.09 -13.65
CA LYS A 333 3.00 25.36 -12.21
C LYS A 333 3.54 24.10 -11.54
N VAL A 334 4.54 24.26 -10.68
CA VAL A 334 5.19 23.15 -9.97
C VAL A 334 5.09 23.37 -8.47
N ARG A 335 4.51 22.41 -7.74
CA ARG A 335 4.41 22.45 -6.28
C ARG A 335 5.13 21.27 -5.66
N ASP A 336 6.06 21.53 -4.75
CA ASP A 336 6.68 20.50 -3.91
C ASP A 336 5.72 20.10 -2.78
N LEU A 337 5.36 18.82 -2.77
CA LEU A 337 4.35 18.26 -1.87
C LEU A 337 4.89 17.99 -0.46
N TRP A 338 6.20 18.03 -0.25
CA TRP A 338 6.81 17.85 1.07
C TRP A 338 7.12 19.19 1.72
N SER A 339 7.76 20.12 1.01
CA SER A 339 8.01 21.47 1.55
C SER A 339 6.78 22.36 1.54
N LYS A 340 5.71 21.98 0.81
CA LYS A 340 4.48 22.76 0.62
C LYS A 340 4.68 24.07 -0.13
N GLN A 341 5.79 24.18 -0.86
CA GLN A 341 6.16 25.39 -1.58
C GLN A 341 5.81 25.29 -3.06
N GLN A 342 5.36 26.43 -3.62
CA GLN A 342 5.36 26.63 -5.06
C GLN A 342 6.81 26.82 -5.50
N LEU A 343 7.28 25.96 -6.39
CA LEU A 343 8.57 26.10 -7.04
C LEU A 343 8.42 27.04 -8.25
N PRO A 344 9.53 27.57 -8.81
CA PRO A 344 9.46 28.36 -10.04
C PRO A 344 8.72 27.61 -11.14
N ASP A 345 7.87 28.32 -11.86
CA ASP A 345 7.17 27.77 -13.01
C ASP A 345 8.19 27.38 -14.09
N VAL A 346 7.90 26.28 -14.78
CA VAL A 346 8.79 25.72 -15.81
C VAL A 346 8.04 25.60 -17.13
N THR A 347 8.79 25.53 -18.23
CA THR A 347 8.24 24.91 -19.43
C THR A 347 8.39 23.41 -19.30
N ALA A 348 7.49 22.64 -19.89
CA ALA A 348 7.54 21.17 -19.91
C ALA A 348 8.70 20.60 -20.77
N SER A 349 9.82 21.32 -20.81
CA SER A 349 11.08 20.95 -21.44
C SER A 349 12.14 20.55 -20.40
N THR A 350 12.05 21.07 -19.17
CA THR A 350 13.03 20.77 -18.12
C THR A 350 12.50 21.06 -16.71
N LEU A 351 12.74 20.12 -15.80
CA LEU A 351 12.66 20.31 -14.35
C LEU A 351 13.79 19.50 -13.69
N THR A 352 14.65 20.19 -12.93
CA THR A 352 15.83 19.61 -12.29
C THR A 352 15.67 19.53 -10.78
N ALA A 353 16.08 18.41 -10.18
CA ALA A 353 16.06 18.16 -8.76
C ALA A 353 17.45 17.76 -8.26
N ASN A 354 17.93 18.41 -7.21
CA ASN A 354 19.15 18.04 -6.49
C ASN A 354 18.77 17.20 -5.28
N LEU A 355 19.20 15.94 -5.24
CA LEU A 355 18.75 14.97 -4.25
C LEU A 355 19.89 14.51 -3.35
N PRO A 356 19.70 14.48 -2.02
CA PRO A 356 20.67 13.87 -1.12
C PRO A 356 20.79 12.35 -1.36
N PRO A 357 21.85 11.69 -0.85
CA PRO A 357 22.01 10.25 -0.99
C PRO A 357 21.01 9.45 -0.15
N ASN A 358 20.97 8.13 -0.37
CA ASN A 358 20.36 7.13 0.49
C ASN A 358 18.86 7.31 0.78
N GLY A 359 18.08 7.67 -0.25
CA GLY A 359 16.64 7.90 -0.16
C GLY A 359 16.22 9.35 -0.39
N GLY A 360 17.14 10.21 -0.84
CA GLY A 360 16.80 11.57 -1.23
C GLY A 360 15.76 11.55 -2.34
N HIS A 361 14.72 12.37 -2.17
CA HIS A 361 13.61 12.41 -3.12
C HIS A 361 12.99 13.80 -3.16
N LEU A 362 12.36 14.08 -4.30
CA LEU A 362 11.47 15.22 -4.51
C LEU A 362 10.17 14.69 -5.08
N MET A 363 9.04 15.03 -4.45
CA MET A 363 7.72 14.74 -5.00
C MET A 363 7.03 16.05 -5.32
N VAL A 364 6.69 16.24 -6.59
CA VAL A 364 5.98 17.43 -7.07
C VAL A 364 4.64 17.08 -7.66
N SER A 365 3.71 18.03 -7.63
CA SER A 365 2.61 18.10 -8.56
C SER A 365 2.93 19.13 -9.64
N VAL A 366 2.56 18.82 -10.87
CA VAL A 366 2.70 19.69 -12.03
C VAL A 366 1.35 19.86 -12.70
N GLN A 367 1.02 21.09 -13.05
CA GLN A 367 -0.24 21.42 -13.71
C GLN A 367 -0.01 22.51 -14.75
N LYS A 368 -0.67 22.40 -15.90
CA LYS A 368 -0.63 23.43 -16.92
C LYS A 368 -1.22 24.73 -16.39
N GLU A 369 -0.51 25.83 -16.59
CA GLU A 369 -1.02 27.16 -16.30
C GLU A 369 -2.25 27.43 -17.19
N SER A 370 -3.38 27.75 -16.57
CA SER A 370 -4.60 28.07 -17.31
C SER A 370 -4.48 29.48 -17.90
N ALA A 371 -4.87 29.67 -19.17
CA ALA A 371 -4.83 30.96 -19.85
C ALA A 371 -5.69 32.08 -19.22
N GLN A 372 -6.54 31.77 -18.23
CA GLN A 372 -7.48 32.72 -17.62
C GLN A 372 -6.88 33.60 -16.51
N GLU A 373 -5.70 33.31 -15.97
CA GLU A 373 -5.08 34.19 -14.97
C GLU A 373 -4.40 35.44 -15.57
N ASN A 374 -4.14 35.44 -16.89
CA ASN A 374 -3.53 36.57 -17.59
C ASN A 374 -4.52 37.67 -18.06
N GLN A 375 -5.81 37.60 -17.67
CA GLN A 375 -6.81 38.62 -18.06
C GLN A 375 -7.24 39.57 -16.92
N LEU A 376 -6.66 39.48 -15.73
CA LEU A 376 -6.98 40.38 -14.60
C LEU A 376 -5.92 41.45 -14.32
N LEU A 377 -4.91 41.59 -15.20
CA LEU A 377 -3.91 42.65 -15.15
C LEU A 377 -3.78 43.32 -16.52
N VAL A 378 -4.81 44.06 -16.93
CA VAL A 378 -4.71 45.11 -17.96
C VAL A 378 -5.49 46.33 -17.49
#